data_AF-A0A5J4N487-F1
#
_entry.id   AF-A0A5J4N487-F1
#
_cell.length_a   1.000
_cell.length_b   1.000
_cell.length_c   1.000
_cell.angle_alpha   90.00
_cell.angle_beta   90.00
_cell.angle_gamma   90.00
#
_symmetry.space_group_name_H-M   'P 1'
#
loop_
_entity.id
_entity.type
_entity.pdbx_description
1 polymer ?
#
loop_
_entity_poly.entity_id
_entity_poly.type
_entity_poly.pdbx_seq_one_letter_code
_entity_poly.pdbx_strand_id
1 'polypeptide(L)' 'EAKQQNNSIDQKKSEEKQPDPRFLTTNSDYGRFNPNIHTMPAYYYPIKGGFTQHLGICGMYRNHSLNISNN' A
#
# COMPACT_ATOMS: atom_id res chain seq x y z
N GLU A 1 18.33 25.92 24.52
CA GLU A 1 18.17 24.69 23.72
C GLU A 1 17.08 23.82 24.33
N ALA A 2 15.96 23.64 23.62
CA ALA A 2 14.88 22.75 24.04
C ALA A 2 14.51 21.84 22.86
N LYS A 3 15.14 20.67 22.90
CA LYS A 3 14.76 19.32 22.43
C LYS A 3 13.68 19.20 21.35
N GLN A 4 14.10 18.56 20.26
CA GLN A 4 13.33 18.09 19.10
C GLN A 4 12.01 17.39 19.49
N GLN A 5 10.92 17.84 18.87
CA GLN A 5 9.65 17.10 18.81
C GLN A 5 9.78 16.04 17.71
N ASN A 6 9.95 14.78 18.09
CA ASN A 6 9.91 13.65 17.16
C ASN A 6 8.53 12.97 17.24
N ASN A 7 7.90 12.88 16.07
CA ASN A 7 6.55 12.42 15.80
C ASN A 7 6.19 11.06 16.42
N SER A 8 5.08 11.00 17.15
CA SER A 8 4.40 9.75 17.55
C SER A 8 3.13 9.58 16.74
N ILE A 9 3.26 9.34 15.44
CA ILE A 9 2.19 8.81 14.59
C ILE A 9 2.44 7.30 14.54
N ASP A 10 1.40 6.47 14.55
CA ASP A 10 1.43 4.99 14.40
C ASP A 10 1.32 4.10 15.65
N GLN A 11 0.52 4.49 16.66
CA GLN A 11 0.00 3.50 17.62
C GLN A 11 -1.48 3.69 17.91
N LYS A 12 -2.34 3.59 16.89
CA LYS A 12 -3.78 3.36 17.12
C LYS A 12 -4.02 1.86 17.23
N LYS A 13 -3.70 1.27 18.37
CA LYS A 13 -4.16 -0.07 18.76
C LYS A 13 -5.67 0.03 18.98
N SER A 14 -6.49 -0.65 18.18
CA SER A 14 -7.92 -0.76 18.50
C SER A 14 -8.02 -1.46 19.86
N GLU A 15 -8.69 -0.81 20.83
CA GLU A 15 -8.96 -1.38 22.14
C GLU A 15 -10.06 -2.44 22.01
N GLU A 16 -9.77 -3.53 21.29
CA GLU A 16 -10.70 -4.65 21.19
C GLU A 16 -10.62 -5.51 22.44
N LYS A 17 -11.79 -5.77 23.03
CA LYS A 17 -11.94 -6.66 24.18
C LYS A 17 -11.45 -8.05 23.77
N GLN A 18 -10.40 -8.53 24.42
CA GLN A 18 -9.86 -9.85 24.13
C GLN A 18 -10.93 -10.94 24.36
N PRO A 19 -11.18 -11.83 23.39
CA PRO A 19 -12.15 -12.91 23.52
C PRO A 19 -11.68 -13.95 24.55
N ASP A 20 -12.63 -14.65 25.17
CA ASP A 20 -12.33 -15.78 26.07
C ASP A 20 -11.63 -16.90 25.27
N PRO A 21 -10.51 -17.46 25.76
CA PRO A 21 -9.75 -18.50 25.08
C PRO A 21 -10.56 -19.73 24.64
N ARG A 22 -11.67 -20.04 25.32
CA ARG A 22 -12.52 -21.20 25.00
C ARG A 22 -13.35 -21.02 23.73
N PHE A 23 -13.52 -19.78 23.26
CA PHE A 23 -14.31 -19.46 22.07
C PHE A 23 -13.44 -19.00 20.88
N LEU A 24 -12.14 -19.26 20.92
CA LEU A 24 -11.25 -19.00 19.80
C LEU A 24 -11.57 -19.94 18.64
N THR A 25 -11.70 -19.36 17.44
CA THR A 25 -11.89 -20.12 16.20
C THR A 25 -10.60 -20.11 15.40
N THR A 26 -10.51 -20.95 14.36
CA THR A 26 -9.39 -20.93 13.40
C THR A 26 -9.24 -19.58 12.71
N ASN A 27 -10.34 -18.84 12.51
CA ASN A 27 -10.30 -17.50 11.93
C ASN A 27 -9.66 -16.48 12.89
N SER A 28 -9.68 -16.73 14.20
CA SER A 28 -9.06 -15.87 15.22
C SER A 28 -7.53 -15.91 15.20
N ASP A 29 -6.92 -16.83 14.43
CA ASP A 29 -5.46 -16.88 14.27
C ASP A 29 -4.95 -15.87 13.23
N TYR A 30 -5.79 -15.42 12.29
CA TYR A 30 -5.40 -14.40 11.31
C TYR A 30 -5.21 -13.04 12.01
N GLY A 31 -4.05 -12.41 11.82
CA GLY A 31 -3.72 -11.12 12.46
C GLY A 31 -3.41 -11.19 13.96
N ARG A 32 -3.38 -12.39 14.55
CA ARG A 32 -3.13 -12.61 15.99
C ARG A 32 -1.71 -12.19 16.42
N PHE A 33 -0.73 -12.39 15.56
CA PHE A 33 0.68 -12.12 15.84
C PHE A 33 1.13 -10.82 15.20
N ASN A 34 1.94 -10.05 15.93
CA ASN A 34 2.57 -8.86 15.40
C ASN A 34 3.58 -9.21 14.29
N PRO A 35 3.77 -8.33 13.30
CA PRO A 35 4.81 -8.51 12.28
C PRO A 35 6.20 -8.62 12.91
N ASN A 36 7.06 -9.47 12.33
CA ASN A 36 8.43 -9.71 12.78
C ASN A 36 9.43 -9.41 11.65
N ILE A 37 10.65 -8.96 11.99
CA ILE A 37 11.76 -8.76 11.04
C ILE A 37 12.06 -10.03 10.24
N HIS A 38 11.89 -11.21 10.83
CA HIS A 38 12.12 -12.50 10.16
C HIS A 38 11.01 -12.90 9.18
N THR A 39 9.86 -12.21 9.24
CA THR A 39 8.73 -12.41 8.31
C THR A 39 8.69 -11.38 7.18
N MET A 40 9.49 -10.33 7.28
CA MET A 40 9.55 -9.26 6.28
C MET A 40 10.60 -9.56 5.20
N PRO A 41 10.38 -9.14 3.95
CA PRO A 41 11.40 -9.25 2.92
C PRO A 41 12.59 -8.33 3.21
N ALA A 42 13.81 -8.75 2.88
CA ALA A 42 15.01 -7.93 3.03
C ALA A 42 15.01 -6.70 2.11
N TYR A 43 14.41 -6.82 0.94
CA TYR A 43 14.26 -5.74 -0.03
C TYR A 43 12.86 -5.79 -0.65
N TYR A 44 12.27 -4.62 -0.89
CA TYR A 44 11.00 -4.45 -1.57
C TYR A 44 11.18 -3.52 -2.77
N TYR A 45 10.76 -3.98 -3.95
CA TYR A 45 10.89 -3.25 -5.20
C TYR A 45 9.50 -2.88 -5.73
N PRO A 46 8.91 -1.77 -5.28
CA PRO A 46 7.59 -1.35 -5.73
C PRO A 46 7.64 -0.93 -7.20
N ILE A 47 6.63 -1.35 -7.97
CA ILE A 47 6.42 -0.84 -9.32
C ILE A 47 5.82 0.57 -9.22
N LYS A 48 6.54 1.57 -9.75
CA LYS A 48 6.04 2.95 -9.81
C LYS A 48 5.12 3.12 -11.02
N GLY A 49 3.82 3.14 -10.77
CA GLY A 49 2.79 3.31 -11.81
C GLY A 49 2.50 4.77 -12.21
N GLY A 50 3.26 5.76 -11.72
CA GLY A 50 2.92 7.18 -11.88
C GLY A 50 2.79 7.63 -13.34
N PHE A 51 3.68 7.16 -14.23
CA PHE A 51 3.60 7.44 -15.66
C PHE A 51 2.31 6.86 -16.29
N THR A 52 2.02 5.58 -16.02
CA THR A 52 0.84 4.89 -16.57
C THR A 52 -0.46 5.48 -16.01
N GLN A 53 -0.50 5.85 -14.73
CA GLN A 53 -1.63 6.52 -14.12
C GLN A 53 -1.89 7.88 -14.78
N HIS A 54 -0.84 8.65 -15.04
CA HIS A 54 -0.95 9.92 -15.75
C HIS A 54 -1.49 9.72 -17.18
N LEU A 55 -0.95 8.74 -17.92
CA LEU A 55 -1.42 8.40 -19.27
C LEU A 55 -2.88 7.91 -19.27
N GLY A 56 -3.30 7.19 -18.24
CA GLY A 56 -4.68 6.71 -18.10
C GLY A 56 -5.71 7.84 -18.06
N ILE A 57 -5.35 9.02 -17.53
CA ILE A 57 -6.21 10.21 -17.52
C ILE A 57 -6.37 10.78 -18.94
N CYS A 58 -5.32 10.71 -19.77
CA CYS A 58 -5.35 11.21 -21.15
C CYS A 58 -6.25 10.37 -22.08
N GLY A 59 -6.60 9.14 -21.69
CA GLY A 59 -7.49 8.26 -22.43
C GLY A 59 -6.83 7.55 -23.61
N MET A 60 -7.66 6.96 -24.48
CA MET A 60 -7.18 6.21 -25.64
C MET A 60 -6.54 7.15 -26.67
N TYR A 61 -5.36 6.77 -27.17
CA TYR A 61 -4.70 7.48 -28.26
C TYR A 61 -5.61 7.59 -29.49
N ARG A 62 -5.60 8.76 -30.14
CA ARG A 62 -6.25 9.00 -31.42
C ARG A 62 -5.26 9.60 -32.40
N ASN A 63 -5.27 9.05 -33.62
CA ASN A 63 -4.49 9.63 -34.71
C ASN A 63 -5.24 10.85 -35.28
N HIS A 64 -4.59 12.01 -35.24
CA HIS A 64 -5.07 13.27 -35.82
C HIS A 64 -4.17 13.79 -36.96
N SER A 65 -3.26 12.96 -37.48
CA SER A 65 -2.38 13.32 -38.60
C SER A 65 -3.13 13.35 -39.94
N LEU A 66 -2.68 14.21 -40.85
CA LEU A 66 -3.14 14.24 -42.23
C LEU A 66 -2.31 13.27 -43.09
N ASN A 67 -2.97 12.44 -43.90
CA ASN A 67 -2.29 11.58 -44.88
C ASN A 67 -1.83 12.45 -46.06
N ILE A 68 -0.54 12.81 -46.10
CA ILE A 68 0.02 13.73 -47.10
C ILE A 68 0.90 13.05 -48.16
N SER A 69 0.94 11.72 -48.22
CA SER A 69 1.73 11.02 -49.23
C SER A 69 1.02 11.04 -50.59
N ASN A 70 1.65 11.65 -51.60
CA ASN A 70 1.24 11.53 -53.00
C ASN A 70 1.90 10.26 -53.57
N ASN A 71 1.09 9.36 -54.12
CA ASN A 71 1.53 8.15 -54.82
C ASN A 71 2.35 8.50 -56.06
#